data_AF-A0A1I3QCL8-F1
#
_entry.id   AF-A0A1I3QCL8-F1
#
_cell.length_a   1.000
_cell.length_b   1.000
_cell.length_c   1.000
_cell.angle_alpha   90.00
_cell.angle_beta   90.00
_cell.angle_gamma   90.00
#
_symmetry.space_group_name_H-M   'P 1'
#
loop_
_entity.id
_entity.type
_entity.pdbx_description
1 polymer ?
#
loop_
_entity_poly.entity_id
_entity_poly.type
_entity_poly.pdbx_seq_one_letter_code
_entity_poly.pdbx_strand_id
1 'polypeptide(L)' 'MFWMLIVETIAKIRRLSRVQGKSIKAICRELKVSRKVVRKVLRSDETEFRYERKH' A
#
# COMPACT_ATOMS: atom_id res chain seq x y z
N MET A 1 15.02 7.57 -9.80
CA MET A 1 14.04 8.05 -8.82
C MET A 1 13.37 6.83 -8.20
N PHE A 2 13.95 6.33 -7.11
CA PHE A 2 13.62 5.01 -6.58
C PHE A 2 12.34 5.07 -5.75
N TRP A 3 11.26 4.59 -6.35
CA TRP A 3 9.94 4.42 -5.77
C TRP A 3 9.99 3.26 -4.77
N MET A 4 10.55 3.52 -3.59
CA MET A 4 10.40 2.63 -2.44
C MET A 4 8.99 2.84 -1.91
N LEU A 5 8.12 1.82 -2.01
CA LEU A 5 6.83 1.84 -1.33
C LEU A 5 7.12 1.68 0.17
N ILE A 6 7.32 2.83 0.82
CA ILE A 6 7.63 2.97 2.25
C ILE A 6 6.65 2.15 3.09
N VAL A 7 7.16 1.37 4.04
CA VAL A 7 6.41 0.55 5.01
C VAL A 7 5.26 1.32 5.65
N GLU A 8 5.44 2.62 5.89
CA GLU A 8 4.40 3.53 6.38
C GLU A 8 3.15 3.60 5.48
N THR A 9 3.30 3.55 4.15
CA THR A 9 2.16 3.60 3.23
C THR A 9 1.39 2.29 3.28
N ILE A 10 2.09 1.15 3.36
CA ILE A 10 1.50 -0.17 3.51
C ILE A 10 0.73 -0.25 4.84
N ALA A 11 1.34 0.22 5.93
CA ALA A 11 0.72 0.28 7.25
C ALA A 11 -0.54 1.17 7.27
N LYS A 12 -0.50 2.35 6.64
CA LYS A 12 -1.66 3.24 6.51
C LYS A 12 -2.79 2.58 5.70
N ILE A 13 -2.48 1.94 4.57
CA ILE A 13 -3.48 1.22 3.76
C ILE A 13 -4.15 0.11 4.58
N ARG A 14 -3.37 -0.72 5.28
CA ARG A 14 -3.89 -1.80 6.13
C ARG A 14 -4.76 -1.25 7.25
N ARG A 15 -4.35 -0.16 7.90
CA ARG A 15 -5.12 0.48 8.98
C ARG A 15 -6.46 1.02 8.46
N LEU A 16 -6.46 1.75 7.34
CA LEU A 16 -7.69 2.30 6.76
C LEU A 16 -8.66 1.20 6.31
N SER A 17 -8.13 0.09 5.78
CA SER A 17 -8.97 -1.03 5.33
C SER A 17 -9.51 -1.88 6.49
N ARG A 18 -8.68 -2.22 7.48
CA ARG A 18 -9.04 -3.18 8.55
C ARG A 18 -9.65 -2.49 9.78
N VAL A 19 -9.24 -1.27 10.10
CA VAL A 19 -9.76 -0.51 11.25
C VAL A 19 -10.93 0.37 10.84
N GLN A 20 -10.83 1.10 9.73
CA GLN A 20 -11.89 2.02 9.29
C GLN A 20 -12.85 1.39 8.26
N GLY A 21 -12.59 0.18 7.76
CA GLY A 21 -13.46 -0.47 6.76
C GLY A 21 -13.57 0.30 5.44
N LYS A 22 -12.64 1.23 5.16
CA LYS A 22 -12.72 2.10 3.99
C LYS A 22 -12.55 1.29 2.70
N SER A 23 -13.35 1.62 1.69
CA SER A 23 -13.24 1.00 0.36
C SER A 23 -11.93 1.36 -0.34
N ILE A 24 -11.49 0.51 -1.26
CA ILE A 24 -10.27 0.73 -2.06
C ILE A 24 -10.29 2.08 -2.79
N LYS A 25 -11.47 2.55 -3.24
CA LYS A 25 -11.62 3.87 -3.88
C LYS A 25 -11.34 5.02 -2.89
N ALA A 26 -11.80 4.91 -1.65
CA ALA A 26 -11.57 5.94 -0.63
C ALA A 26 -10.07 6.01 -0.26
N ILE A 27 -9.44 4.85 -0.03
CA ILE A 27 -8.01 4.75 0.28
C ILE A 27 -7.16 5.34 -0.87
N CYS A 28 -7.51 5.04 -2.12
CA CYS A 28 -6.86 5.57 -3.31
C CYS A 28 -6.93 7.11 -3.38
N ARG A 29 -8.06 7.72 -2.99
CA ARG A 29 -8.22 9.18 -2.95
C ARG A 29 -7.44 9.82 -1.80
N GLU A 30 -7.47 9.22 -0.63
CA GLU A 30 -6.85 9.76 0.58
C GLU A 30 -5.31 9.70 0.52
N LEU A 31 -4.77 8.55 0.11
CA LEU A 31 -3.32 8.33 0.07
C LEU A 31 -2.70 8.63 -1.31
N LYS A 32 -3.51 9.03 -2.31
CA LYS A 32 -3.09 9.26 -3.71
C LYS A 32 -2.27 8.12 -4.32
N VAL A 33 -2.55 6.88 -3.90
CA VAL A 33 -1.86 5.66 -4.40
C VAL A 33 -2.68 4.99 -5.48
N SER A 34 -2.01 4.33 -6.43
CA SER A 34 -2.68 3.55 -7.46
C SER A 34 -3.47 2.38 -6.88
N ARG A 35 -4.65 2.12 -7.43
CA ARG A 35 -5.51 0.99 -7.05
C ARG A 35 -4.80 -0.37 -7.20
N LYS A 36 -3.85 -0.48 -8.14
CA LYS A 36 -3.01 -1.68 -8.29
C LYS A 36 -2.19 -1.94 -7.03
N VAL A 37 -1.58 -0.90 -6.45
CA VAL A 37 -0.78 -1.01 -5.22
C VAL A 37 -1.66 -1.37 -4.04
N VAL A 38 -2.79 -0.68 -3.86
CA VAL A 38 -3.73 -0.97 -2.76
C VAL A 38 -4.22 -2.41 -2.83
N ARG A 39 -4.59 -2.89 -4.03
CA ARG A 39 -5.03 -4.28 -4.21
C ARG A 39 -3.88 -5.28 -4.00
N LYS A 40 -2.65 -4.94 -4.37
CA LYS A 40 -1.46 -5.76 -4.10
C LYS A 40 -1.18 -5.88 -2.60
N VAL A 41 -1.26 -4.78 -1.86
CA VAL A 41 -1.07 -4.70 -0.40
C VAL A 41 -2.19 -5.40 0.37
N LEU A 42 -3.44 -5.31 -0.08
CA LEU A 42 -4.54 -6.02 0.59
C LEU A 42 -4.54 -7.51 0.32
N ARG A 43 -3.99 -7.94 -0.83
CA ARG A 43 -3.91 -9.35 -1.23
C ARG A 43 -2.67 -10.06 -0.70
N SER A 44 -1.58 -9.32 -0.51
CA SER A 44 -0.32 -9.85 0.02
C SER A 44 -0.16 -9.24 1.40
N ASP A 45 -0.23 -10.04 2.47
CA ASP A 45 0.03 -9.56 3.85
C ASP A 45 1.52 -9.18 4.06
N GLU A 46 2.32 -9.19 3.00
CA GLU A 46 3.74 -8.86 3.02
C GLU A 46 3.95 -7.42 3.47
N THR A 47 4.82 -7.29 4.48
CA THR A 47 5.05 -6.05 5.23
C THR A 47 6.05 -5.14 4.52
N GLU A 48 6.72 -5.65 3.48
CA GLU A 48 7.78 -4.97 2.76
C GLU A 48 7.85 -5.45 1.30
N PHE A 49 7.56 -4.55 0.35
CA PHE A 49 8.00 -4.76 -1.04
C PHE A 49 9.41 -4.21 -1.16
N ARG A 50 10.39 -5.02 -0.74
CA ARG A 50 11.79 -4.67 -0.89
C ARG A 50 12.11 -4.70 -2.39
N TYR A 51 12.29 -3.52 -2.97
CA TYR A 51 12.84 -3.39 -4.31
C TYR A 51 14.34 -3.66 -4.21
N GLU A 52 14.74 -4.92 -4.20
CA GLU A 52 16.14 -5.28 -4.39
C GLU A 52 16.52 -4.97 -5.83
N ARG A 53 17.11 -3.78 -6.06
CA ARG A 53 17.98 -3.63 -7.22
C ARG A 53 19.19 -4.52 -6.96
N LYS A 54 19.17 -5.74 -7.48
CA LYS A 54 20.41 -6.44 -7.80
C LYS A 54 21.11 -5.60 -8.88
N HIS A 55 22.25 -5.02 -8.50
CA HIS A 55 23.19 -4.43 -9.44
C HIS A 55 23.94 -5.56 -10.14
#